data_AF-A0A955MNI0-F1
#
_entry.id   AF-A0A955MNI0-F1
#
_cell.length_a   1.000
_cell.length_b   1.000
_cell.length_c   1.000
_cell.angle_alpha   90.00
_cell.angle_beta   90.00
_cell.angle_gamma   90.00
#
_symmetry.space_group_name_H-M   'P 1'
#
loop_
_entity.id
_entity.type
_entity.pdbx_description
1 polymer ?
#
loop_
_entity_poly.entity_id
_entity_poly.type
_entity_poly.pdbx_seq_one_letter_code
_entity_poly.pdbx_strand_id
1 'polypeptide(L)'
;MALKIRLTRMGSTHRPFYRLIVIDSRSRRDGRGVSTLGYYNPVAQPAEVKIEADEALGWLQKGAQPSDTAKSLLKQHGIWQRFQLLKQGKSPEEVEAEVAKILETRNQSRANAAAAAEAKAKAKAEAEAKAKAEAEEKAAAEAAAAASAAEAEAQAQEAPAEEAASEEAPAAEETPAEEKTEA
;
A
#
# COMPACT_ATOMS: atom_id res chain seq x y z
N MET A 1 24.73 -27.16 -2.23
CA MET A 1 25.52 -25.98 -1.81
C MET A 1 25.43 -25.00 -2.95
N ALA A 2 24.68 -23.90 -2.77
CA ALA A 2 24.41 -22.97 -3.87
C ALA A 2 24.45 -21.54 -3.32
N LEU A 3 25.23 -20.68 -3.99
CA LEU A 3 25.25 -19.26 -3.70
C LEU A 3 23.98 -18.62 -4.26
N LYS A 4 23.30 -17.84 -3.42
CA LYS A 4 22.08 -17.11 -3.74
C LYS A 4 22.34 -15.61 -3.60
N ILE A 5 21.93 -14.84 -4.60
CA ILE A 5 21.88 -13.38 -4.51
C ILE A 5 20.53 -13.02 -3.92
N ARG A 6 20.52 -12.43 -2.73
CA ARG A 6 19.27 -12.08 -2.03
C ARG A 6 19.39 -10.74 -1.32
N LEU A 7 18.24 -10.22 -0.91
CA LEU A 7 18.13 -9.02 -0.11
C LEU A 7 18.22 -9.37 1.37
N THR A 8 19.17 -8.76 2.06
CA THR A 8 19.30 -8.79 3.53
C THR A 8 18.67 -7.53 4.09
N ARG A 9 17.79 -7.68 5.09
CA ARG A 9 17.09 -6.53 5.69
C ARG A 9 18.00 -5.89 6.73
N MET A 10 18.13 -4.59 6.63
CA MET A 10 18.80 -3.67 7.53
C MET A 10 17.85 -2.50 7.84
N GLY A 11 18.29 -1.58 8.70
CA GLY A 11 17.51 -0.40 9.08
C GLY A 11 16.61 -0.63 10.29
N SER A 12 15.80 0.37 10.58
CA SER A 12 14.93 0.41 11.76
C SER A 12 13.51 -0.04 11.45
N THR A 13 12.68 -0.13 12.49
CA THR A 13 11.24 -0.32 12.34
C THR A 13 10.66 0.81 11.49
N HIS A 14 9.73 0.48 10.57
CA HIS A 14 9.13 1.40 9.58
C HIS A 14 10.09 2.07 8.58
N ARG A 15 11.39 1.79 8.62
CA ARG A 15 12.37 2.29 7.63
C ARG A 15 13.25 1.14 7.15
N PRO A 16 12.72 0.24 6.31
CA PRO A 16 13.48 -0.90 5.81
C PRO A 16 14.55 -0.43 4.82
N PHE A 17 15.78 -0.90 5.02
CA PHE A 17 16.89 -0.75 4.08
C PHE A 17 17.38 -2.13 3.67
N TYR A 18 17.66 -2.36 2.39
CA TYR A 18 18.07 -3.68 1.92
C TYR A 18 19.46 -3.64 1.33
N ARG A 19 20.29 -4.62 1.68
CA ARG A 19 21.57 -4.88 1.00
C ARG A 19 21.41 -6.04 0.05
N LEU A 20 21.96 -5.91 -1.17
CA LEU A 20 22.03 -6.99 -2.14
C LEU A 20 23.31 -7.78 -1.89
N ILE A 21 23.19 -9.00 -1.38
CA ILE A 21 24.32 -9.79 -0.89
C ILE A 21 24.33 -11.17 -1.55
N VAL A 22 25.54 -11.67 -1.84
CA VAL A 22 25.78 -13.06 -2.25
C VAL A 22 26.07 -13.90 -1.00
N ILE A 23 25.29 -14.94 -0.78
CA ILE A 23 25.40 -15.78 0.42
C ILE A 23 24.99 -17.23 0.12
N ASP A 24 25.42 -18.21 0.92
CA ASP A 24 24.90 -19.57 0.77
C ASP A 24 23.39 -19.58 1.07
N SER A 25 22.65 -20.31 0.23
CA SER A 25 21.21 -20.53 0.35
C SER A 25 20.72 -20.94 1.75
N ARG A 26 21.54 -21.70 2.50
CA ARG A 26 21.20 -22.26 3.81
C ARG A 26 21.45 -21.28 4.96
N SER A 27 22.17 -20.20 4.71
CA SER A 27 22.45 -19.21 5.76
C SER A 27 21.19 -18.41 6.11
N ARG A 28 21.08 -17.99 7.38
CA ARG A 28 20.06 -17.04 7.87
C ARG A 28 19.99 -15.76 7.04
N ARG A 29 18.80 -15.16 6.89
CA ARG A 29 18.52 -13.98 6.04
C ARG A 29 19.56 -12.87 6.20
N ASP A 30 19.86 -12.51 7.44
CA ASP A 30 20.77 -11.42 7.81
C ASP A 30 22.14 -11.93 8.28
N GLY A 31 22.56 -13.10 7.76
CA GLY A 31 23.87 -13.71 8.07
C GLY A 31 25.05 -13.09 7.34
N ARG A 32 26.24 -13.62 7.62
CA ARG A 32 27.50 -13.21 6.97
C ARG A 32 27.48 -13.57 5.48
N GLY A 33 27.50 -12.54 4.64
CA GLY A 33 27.64 -12.68 3.19
C GLY A 33 29.07 -12.94 2.74
N VAL A 34 29.21 -13.38 1.49
CA VAL A 34 30.50 -13.52 0.79
C VAL A 34 30.93 -12.17 0.20
N SER A 35 30.06 -11.54 -0.60
CA SER A 35 30.24 -10.18 -1.11
C SER A 35 28.93 -9.40 -1.08
N THR A 36 29.04 -8.08 -0.95
CA THR A 36 27.91 -7.14 -1.06
C THR A 36 27.95 -6.50 -2.45
N LEU A 37 26.92 -6.71 -3.25
CA LEU A 37 26.83 -6.20 -4.62
C LEU A 37 26.25 -4.78 -4.69
N GLY A 38 25.58 -4.33 -3.62
CA GLY A 38 24.91 -3.05 -3.61
C GLY A 38 23.80 -2.95 -2.57
N TYR A 39 22.89 -2.00 -2.78
CA TYR A 39 21.77 -1.73 -1.88
C TYR A 39 20.50 -1.29 -2.60
N TYR A 40 19.39 -1.42 -1.88
CA TYR A 40 18.06 -0.99 -2.28
C TYR A 40 17.38 -0.27 -1.10
N ASN A 41 16.99 0.97 -1.34
CA ASN A 41 16.28 1.82 -0.40
C ASN A 41 14.87 2.15 -0.94
N PRO A 42 13.82 1.44 -0.49
CA PRO A 42 12.44 1.73 -0.89
C PRO A 42 11.83 2.94 -0.18
N VAL A 43 12.48 3.49 0.85
CA VAL A 43 11.95 4.63 1.62
C VAL A 43 12.19 5.95 0.88
N ALA A 44 13.24 6.03 0.07
CA ALA A 44 13.47 7.17 -0.79
C ALA A 44 12.41 7.24 -1.90
N GLN A 45 11.97 8.45 -2.24
CA GLN A 45 11.01 8.72 -3.31
C GLN A 45 11.71 9.64 -4.32
N PRO A 46 12.20 9.14 -5.47
CA PRO A 46 12.06 7.78 -6.01
C PRO A 46 12.95 6.73 -5.30
N ALA A 47 12.56 5.46 -5.39
CA ALA A 47 13.30 4.37 -4.74
C ALA A 47 14.74 4.28 -5.26
N GLU A 48 15.71 4.37 -4.35
CA GLU A 48 17.12 4.36 -4.70
C GLU A 48 17.64 2.92 -4.80
N VAL A 49 18.33 2.63 -5.90
CA VAL A 49 18.99 1.35 -6.14
C VAL A 49 20.40 1.63 -6.65
N LYS A 50 21.40 1.06 -5.98
CA LYS A 50 22.79 1.07 -6.46
C LYS A 50 23.31 -0.36 -6.47
N ILE A 51 23.83 -0.79 -7.61
CA ILE A 51 24.36 -2.14 -7.83
C ILE A 51 25.66 -2.02 -8.61
N GLU A 52 26.72 -2.63 -8.09
CA GLU A 52 28.00 -2.79 -8.78
C GLU A 52 27.83 -3.82 -9.91
N ALA A 53 27.82 -3.35 -11.15
CA ALA A 53 27.48 -4.17 -12.31
C ALA A 53 28.50 -5.29 -12.57
N ASP A 54 29.79 -4.99 -12.47
CA ASP A 54 30.87 -5.93 -12.78
C ASP A 54 30.95 -7.06 -11.76
N GLU A 55 30.83 -6.75 -10.46
CA GLU A 55 30.77 -7.78 -9.42
C GLU A 55 29.53 -8.66 -9.59
N ALA A 56 28.36 -8.06 -9.83
CA ALA A 56 27.12 -8.80 -10.01
C ALA A 56 27.22 -9.78 -11.19
N LEU A 57 27.79 -9.34 -12.32
CA LEU A 57 28.01 -10.20 -13.49
C LEU A 57 28.98 -11.34 -13.18
N GLY A 58 30.09 -11.06 -12.49
CA GLY A 58 31.05 -12.09 -12.09
C GLY A 58 30.41 -13.19 -11.23
N TRP A 59 29.53 -12.82 -10.30
CA TRP A 59 28.81 -13.80 -9.48
C TRP A 59 27.75 -14.58 -10.24
N LEU A 60 27.03 -13.92 -11.17
CA LEU A 60 26.07 -14.59 -12.05
C LEU A 60 26.76 -15.62 -12.96
N GLN A 61 27.93 -15.29 -13.51
CA GLN A 61 28.75 -16.21 -14.32
C GLN A 61 29.26 -17.40 -13.51
N LYS A 62 29.60 -17.19 -12.22
CA LYS A 62 29.95 -18.27 -11.27
C LYS A 62 28.76 -19.14 -10.86
N GLY A 63 27.54 -18.86 -11.35
CA GLY A 63 26.34 -19.65 -11.12
C GLY A 63 25.50 -19.22 -9.91
N ALA A 64 25.75 -18.04 -9.33
CA ALA A 64 24.93 -17.52 -8.25
C ALA A 64 23.48 -17.30 -8.72
N GLN A 65 22.51 -17.84 -7.98
CA GLN A 65 21.09 -17.75 -8.34
C GLN A 65 20.45 -16.53 -7.67
N PRO A 66 19.84 -15.57 -8.39
CA PRO A 66 19.13 -14.47 -7.76
C PRO A 66 17.74 -14.87 -7.24
N SER A 67 17.28 -14.25 -6.16
CA SER A 67 15.85 -14.28 -5.76
C SER A 67 14.98 -13.44 -6.71
N ASP A 68 13.66 -13.58 -6.65
CA ASP A 68 12.74 -12.92 -7.58
C ASP A 68 12.85 -11.39 -7.55
N THR A 69 12.87 -10.80 -6.35
CA THR A 69 13.05 -9.36 -6.18
C THR A 69 14.44 -8.90 -6.62
N ALA A 70 15.50 -9.66 -6.27
CA ALA A 70 16.86 -9.36 -6.70
C ALA A 70 16.98 -9.39 -8.23
N LYS A 71 16.35 -10.39 -8.87
CA LYS A 71 16.27 -10.52 -10.32
C LYS A 71 15.52 -9.36 -10.96
N SER A 72 14.44 -8.88 -10.33
CA SER A 72 13.72 -7.69 -10.79
C SER A 72 14.64 -6.45 -10.79
N LEU A 73 15.36 -6.21 -9.68
CA LEU A 73 16.32 -5.11 -9.57
C LEU A 73 17.44 -5.23 -10.63
N LEU A 74 18.02 -6.42 -10.82
CA LEU A 74 19.05 -6.65 -11.84
C LEU A 74 18.52 -6.42 -13.27
N LYS A 75 17.28 -6.81 -13.55
CA LYS A 75 16.61 -6.50 -14.83
C LYS A 75 16.39 -5.01 -14.99
N GLN A 76 16.15 -4.29 -13.88
CA GLN A 76 15.89 -2.86 -13.95
C GLN A 76 17.09 -2.04 -14.38
N HIS A 77 18.28 -2.54 -14.05
CA HIS A 77 19.58 -1.95 -14.39
C HIS A 77 20.23 -2.59 -15.63
N GLY A 78 19.55 -3.49 -16.35
CA GLY A 78 20.09 -4.12 -17.57
C GLY A 78 21.14 -5.23 -17.33
N ILE A 79 21.55 -5.46 -16.09
CA ILE A 79 22.58 -6.44 -15.72
C ILE A 79 22.14 -7.87 -16.06
N TRP A 80 20.87 -8.19 -15.83
CA TRP A 80 20.33 -9.52 -16.12
C TRP A 80 20.34 -9.82 -17.63
N GLN A 81 20.01 -8.83 -18.45
CA GLN A 81 19.99 -8.93 -19.90
C GLN A 81 21.41 -9.10 -20.43
N ARG A 82 22.36 -8.31 -19.91
CA ARG A 82 23.80 -8.48 -20.19
C ARG A 82 24.27 -9.91 -19.93
N PHE A 83 23.93 -10.47 -18.76
CA PHE A 83 24.25 -11.87 -18.43
C PHE A 83 23.63 -12.89 -19.41
N GLN A 84 22.37 -12.73 -19.79
CA GLN A 84 21.69 -13.65 -20.71
C GLN A 84 22.30 -13.62 -22.11
N LEU A 85 22.62 -12.44 -22.63
CA LEU A 85 23.22 -12.27 -23.95
C LEU A 85 24.66 -12.83 -23.97
N LEU A 86 25.42 -12.65 -22.90
CA LEU A 86 26.73 -13.29 -22.73
C LEU A 86 26.63 -14.82 -22.67
N LYS A 87 25.61 -15.36 -21.98
CA LYS A 87 25.36 -16.81 -21.97
C LYS A 87 24.97 -17.36 -23.34
N GLN A 88 24.38 -16.53 -24.20
CA GLN A 88 24.06 -16.85 -25.60
C GLN A 88 25.28 -16.77 -26.53
N GLY A 89 26.45 -16.33 -26.04
CA GLY A 89 27.68 -16.24 -26.84
C GLY A 89 27.75 -15.02 -27.76
N LYS A 90 26.93 -13.98 -27.53
CA LYS A 90 26.98 -12.74 -28.31
C LYS A 90 28.22 -11.92 -27.95
N SER A 91 28.67 -11.08 -28.88
CA SER A 91 29.82 -10.22 -28.64
C SER A 91 29.51 -9.13 -27.58
N PRO A 92 30.50 -8.67 -26.80
CA PRO A 92 30.28 -7.66 -25.76
C PRO A 92 29.65 -6.35 -26.27
N GLU A 93 29.99 -5.94 -27.49
CA GLU A 93 29.49 -4.69 -28.10
C GLU A 93 28.01 -4.80 -28.47
N GLU A 94 27.61 -5.91 -29.07
CA GLU A 94 26.19 -6.19 -29.36
C GLU A 94 25.36 -6.29 -28.08
N VAL A 95 25.96 -6.82 -27.01
CA VAL A 95 25.29 -6.95 -25.71
C VAL A 95 24.94 -5.58 -25.16
N GLU A 96 25.87 -4.63 -25.20
CA GLU A 96 25.64 -3.27 -24.69
C GLU A 96 24.60 -2.51 -25.52
N ALA A 97 24.69 -2.62 -26.85
CA ALA A 97 23.71 -2.02 -27.75
C ALA A 97 22.30 -2.58 -27.52
N GLU A 98 22.16 -3.89 -27.36
CA GLU A 98 20.87 -4.51 -27.13
C GLU A 98 20.30 -4.19 -25.74
N VAL A 99 21.15 -4.14 -24.72
CA VAL A 99 20.75 -3.69 -23.37
C VAL A 99 20.26 -2.25 -23.40
N ALA A 100 20.94 -1.35 -24.11
CA ALA A 100 20.52 0.04 -24.26
C ALA A 100 19.11 0.14 -24.89
N LYS A 101 18.87 -0.56 -26.01
CA LYS A 101 17.54 -0.61 -26.65
C LYS A 101 16.46 -1.13 -25.72
N ILE A 102 16.75 -2.18 -24.95
CA ILE A 102 15.81 -2.75 -23.98
C ILE A 102 15.47 -1.73 -22.89
N LEU A 103 16.46 -1.01 -22.38
CA LEU A 103 16.25 0.03 -21.37
C LEU A 103 15.44 1.20 -21.92
N GLU A 104 15.72 1.64 -23.14
CA GLU A 104 14.98 2.71 -23.82
C GLU A 104 13.52 2.33 -24.06
N THR A 105 13.27 1.17 -24.67
CA THR A 105 11.90 0.65 -24.90
C THR A 105 11.12 0.55 -23.59
N ARG A 106 11.81 0.10 -22.53
CA ARG A 106 11.20 0.00 -21.21
C ARG A 106 10.93 1.36 -20.57
N ASN A 107 11.83 2.33 -20.73
CA ASN A 107 11.63 3.68 -20.21
C ASN A 107 10.49 4.39 -20.93
N GLN A 108 10.38 4.23 -22.25
CA GLN A 108 9.26 4.75 -23.06
C GLN A 108 7.93 4.12 -22.64
N SER A 109 7.86 2.79 -22.52
CA SER A 109 6.65 2.10 -22.06
C SER A 109 6.28 2.46 -20.61
N ARG A 110 7.25 2.68 -19.72
CA ARG A 110 7.00 3.20 -18.37
C ARG A 110 6.50 4.63 -18.37
N ALA A 111 7.03 5.50 -19.23
CA ALA A 111 6.54 6.87 -19.36
C ALA A 111 5.08 6.87 -19.84
N ASN A 112 4.76 6.06 -20.85
CA ASN A 112 3.40 5.89 -21.34
C ASN A 112 2.47 5.29 -20.27
N ALA A 113 2.94 4.30 -19.51
CA ALA A 113 2.17 3.70 -18.43
C ALA A 113 1.97 4.65 -17.23
N ALA A 114 2.97 5.47 -16.88
CA ALA A 114 2.86 6.49 -15.85
C ALA A 114 1.84 7.56 -16.26
N ALA A 115 1.90 8.05 -17.50
CA ALA A 115 0.91 8.97 -18.05
C ALA A 115 -0.52 8.37 -18.04
N ALA A 116 -0.66 7.10 -18.40
CA ALA A 116 -1.95 6.39 -18.35
C ALA A 116 -2.44 6.16 -16.90
N ALA A 117 -1.54 5.90 -15.95
CA ALA A 117 -1.87 5.75 -14.53
C ALA A 117 -2.28 7.08 -13.89
N GLU A 118 -1.61 8.18 -14.22
CA GLU A 118 -1.99 9.52 -13.80
C GLU A 118 -3.34 9.94 -14.41
N ALA A 119 -3.61 9.62 -15.68
CA ALA A 119 -4.91 9.86 -16.30
C ALA A 119 -6.03 9.05 -15.63
N LYS A 120 -5.78 7.77 -15.30
CA LYS A 120 -6.74 6.94 -14.55
C LYS A 120 -6.93 7.41 -13.11
N ALA A 121 -5.88 7.89 -12.45
CA ALA A 121 -5.96 8.43 -11.09
C ALA A 121 -6.78 9.74 -11.07
N LYS A 122 -6.57 10.63 -12.06
CA LYS A 122 -7.38 11.85 -12.22
C LYS A 122 -8.85 11.53 -12.54
N ALA A 123 -9.10 10.61 -13.47
CA ALA A 123 -10.47 10.18 -13.80
C ALA A 123 -11.18 9.49 -12.61
N LYS A 124 -10.46 8.68 -11.81
CA LYS A 124 -11.02 8.06 -10.61
C LYS A 124 -11.29 9.10 -9.51
N ALA A 125 -10.41 10.07 -9.32
CA ALA A 125 -10.61 11.16 -8.37
C ALA A 125 -11.79 12.07 -8.77
N GLU A 126 -11.95 12.37 -10.06
CA GLU A 126 -13.10 13.14 -10.58
C GLU A 126 -14.42 12.35 -10.46
N ALA A 127 -14.39 11.04 -10.66
CA ALA A 127 -15.56 10.17 -10.45
C ALA A 127 -15.94 10.05 -8.96
N GLU A 128 -14.97 9.89 -8.05
CA GLU A 128 -15.22 9.88 -6.60
C GLU A 128 -15.69 11.24 -6.09
N ALA A 129 -15.24 12.36 -6.69
CA ALA A 129 -15.71 13.70 -6.35
C ALA A 129 -17.15 13.96 -6.82
N LYS A 130 -17.51 13.55 -8.05
CA LYS A 130 -18.90 13.65 -8.54
C LYS A 130 -19.86 12.74 -7.75
N ALA A 131 -19.44 11.53 -7.40
CA ALA A 131 -20.25 10.62 -6.60
C ALA A 131 -20.48 11.13 -5.16
N LYS A 132 -19.52 11.86 -4.57
CA LYS A 132 -19.72 12.52 -3.28
C LYS A 132 -20.64 13.75 -3.38
N ALA A 133 -20.56 14.54 -4.46
CA ALA A 133 -21.42 15.69 -4.67
C ALA A 133 -22.89 15.31 -4.91
N GLU A 134 -23.16 14.26 -5.71
CA GLU A 134 -24.53 13.75 -5.93
C GLU A 134 -25.12 13.08 -4.67
N ALA A 135 -24.28 12.56 -3.76
CA ALA A 135 -24.72 12.00 -2.48
C ALA A 135 -25.06 13.09 -1.44
N GLU A 136 -24.34 14.21 -1.44
CA GLU A 136 -24.68 15.39 -0.63
C GLU A 136 -25.94 16.09 -1.13
N GLU A 137 -26.16 16.16 -2.45
CA GLU A 137 -27.37 16.76 -3.05
C GLU A 137 -28.62 15.91 -2.81
N LYS A 138 -28.51 14.57 -2.82
CA LYS A 138 -29.60 13.67 -2.42
C LYS A 138 -29.89 13.69 -0.92
N ALA A 139 -28.87 13.85 -0.07
CA ALA A 139 -29.07 13.97 1.38
C ALA A 139 -29.74 15.31 1.79
N ALA A 140 -29.47 16.39 1.05
CA ALA A 140 -30.14 17.69 1.26
C ALA A 140 -31.60 17.69 0.77
N ALA A 141 -31.92 16.95 -0.30
CA ALA A 141 -33.29 16.80 -0.79
C ALA A 141 -34.16 15.91 0.13
N GLU A 142 -33.57 14.90 0.78
CA GLU A 142 -34.26 14.03 1.74
C GLU A 142 -34.51 14.73 3.09
N ALA A 143 -33.62 15.64 3.51
CA ALA A 143 -33.82 16.49 4.68
C ALA A 143 -34.91 17.57 4.48
N ALA A 144 -35.11 18.07 3.25
CA ALA A 144 -36.21 18.99 2.94
C ALA A 144 -37.58 18.29 2.85
N ALA A 145 -37.62 17.01 2.47
CA ALA A 145 -38.85 16.21 2.47
C ALA A 145 -39.29 15.83 3.89
N ALA A 146 -38.35 15.53 4.79
CA ALA A 146 -38.64 15.21 6.20
C ALA A 146 -39.12 16.43 7.02
N ALA A 147 -38.69 17.65 6.68
CA ALA A 147 -39.18 18.87 7.31
C ALA A 147 -40.65 19.18 6.96
N SER A 148 -41.11 18.81 5.76
CA SER A 148 -42.52 19.02 5.35
C SER A 148 -43.50 17.96 5.86
N ALA A 149 -43.01 16.84 6.42
CA ALA A 149 -43.85 15.83 7.08
C ALA A 149 -44.01 16.11 8.59
N ALA A 150 -43.02 16.75 9.23
CA ALA A 150 -43.10 17.11 10.65
C ALA A 150 -44.06 18.29 10.92
N GLU A 151 -44.35 19.13 9.93
CA GLU A 151 -45.31 20.24 10.06
C GLU A 151 -46.78 19.80 9.89
N ALA A 152 -47.05 18.57 9.44
CA ALA A 152 -48.39 18.01 9.33
C ALA A 152 -48.87 17.28 10.61
N GLU A 153 -47.96 16.81 11.48
CA GLU A 153 -48.33 16.20 12.77
C GLU A 153 -48.39 17.21 13.93
N ALA A 154 -47.74 18.37 13.81
CA ALA A 154 -47.72 19.40 14.86
C ALA A 154 -49.02 20.25 14.96
N GLN A 155 -49.95 20.15 14.00
CA GLN A 155 -51.25 20.84 14.07
C GLN A 155 -52.40 19.97 14.62
N ALA A 156 -52.17 18.71 14.99
CA ALA A 156 -53.23 17.81 15.46
C ALA A 156 -53.40 17.76 17.00
N GLN A 157 -52.53 18.40 17.79
CA GLN A 157 -52.60 18.32 19.26
C GLN A 157 -52.26 19.65 19.95
N GLU A 158 -53.08 20.70 19.79
CA GLU A 158 -53.16 21.74 20.82
C GLU A 158 -54.59 22.34 20.95
N ALA A 159 -55.29 21.85 22.00
CA ALA A 159 -56.26 22.52 22.88
C ALA A 159 -57.72 22.77 22.40
N PRO A 160 -58.75 22.83 23.30
CA PRO A 160 -58.69 22.86 24.79
C PRO A 160 -59.75 22.03 25.57
N ALA A 161 -59.47 21.89 26.89
CA ALA A 161 -60.28 21.83 28.15
C ALA A 161 -61.82 21.62 28.10
N GLU A 162 -62.56 21.04 29.08
CA GLU A 162 -62.57 21.02 30.57
C GLU A 162 -63.72 20.01 30.95
N GLU A 163 -63.76 19.17 32.00
CA GLU A 163 -64.02 19.44 33.43
C GLU A 163 -64.37 18.08 34.15
N ALA A 164 -64.19 18.04 35.48
CA ALA A 164 -64.82 17.15 36.49
C ALA A 164 -63.99 16.01 37.15
N ALA A 165 -63.22 16.41 38.17
CA ALA A 165 -63.16 15.91 39.57
C ALA A 165 -63.57 14.46 39.93
N SER A 166 -62.72 13.73 40.66
CA SER A 166 -62.76 13.60 42.14
C SER A 166 -61.59 12.77 42.70
N GLU A 167 -61.14 13.14 43.92
CA GLU A 167 -60.56 12.34 45.05
C GLU A 167 -59.46 11.30 44.80
N GLU A 168 -58.40 11.12 45.60
CA GLU A 168 -58.06 11.50 46.98
C GLU A 168 -56.53 11.31 47.17
N ALA A 169 -55.95 11.96 48.18
CA ALA A 169 -54.52 12.04 48.48
C ALA A 169 -54.04 10.89 49.45
N PRO A 170 -52.90 10.99 50.17
CA PRO A 170 -51.50 10.74 49.74
C PRO A 170 -50.72 9.84 50.76
N ALA A 171 -49.37 9.93 50.74
CA ALA A 171 -48.36 9.57 51.78
C ALA A 171 -47.51 8.31 51.48
N ALA A 172 -46.21 8.49 51.24
CA ALA A 172 -45.07 8.32 52.19
C ALA A 172 -44.62 6.84 52.26
N GLU A 173 -43.36 6.42 52.32
CA GLU A 173 -42.12 6.97 52.88
C GLU A 173 -40.93 6.12 52.39
N GLU A 174 -39.72 6.65 52.49
CA GLU A 174 -38.43 5.99 52.23
C GLU A 174 -38.16 4.78 53.15
N THR A 175 -37.33 3.82 52.70
CA THR A 175 -36.01 3.53 53.29
C THR A 175 -35.28 2.35 52.59
N PRO A 176 -33.94 2.43 52.45
CA PRO A 176 -33.06 1.37 51.96
C PRO A 176 -32.34 0.64 53.11
N ALA A 177 -31.84 -0.60 52.90
CA ALA A 177 -30.57 -1.14 53.44
C ALA A 177 -30.43 -2.68 53.28
N GLU A 178 -29.21 -3.10 52.89
CA GLU A 178 -28.45 -4.32 53.27
C GLU A 178 -29.08 -5.72 53.00
N GLU A 179 -28.41 -6.83 52.70
CA GLU A 179 -27.05 -7.33 52.96
C GLU A 179 -26.86 -8.63 52.12
N LYS A 180 -25.61 -8.95 51.75
CA LYS A 180 -24.97 -10.30 51.74
C LYS A 180 -24.08 -10.66 50.54
N THR A 181 -22.83 -10.77 50.94
CA THR A 181 -21.62 -11.45 50.46
C THR A 181 -21.75 -12.92 50.02
N GLU A 182 -20.65 -13.36 49.39
CA GLU A 182 -20.17 -14.74 49.11
C GLU A 182 -20.81 -15.47 47.90
N ALA A 183 -20.08 -16.16 47.03
CA ALA A 183 -18.66 -16.53 46.95
C ALA A 183 -18.31 -16.85 45.49
#